data_AF-A0AAV8Z1L0-F1
#
_entry.id   AF-A0AAV8Z1L0-F1
#
_cell.length_a   1.000
_cell.length_b   1.000
_cell.length_c   1.000
_cell.angle_alpha   90.00
_cell.angle_beta   90.00
_cell.angle_gamma   90.00
#
_symmetry.space_group_name_H-M   'P 1'
#
loop_
_entity.id
_entity.type
_entity.pdbx_description
1 polymer ?
#
loop_
_entity_poly.entity_id
_entity_poly.type
_entity_poly.pdbx_seq_one_letter_code
_entity_poly.pdbx_strand_id
1 'polypeptide(L)'
;MADRLTQLQDCINQQAEHFCNSIGILQQFAPPSKFPNFDRSGSQTPQQQQTQEDYVQLFTTLIARCAKDIDTLIESLPSEENSTELQLTSLRILEQENQDAAERLEAVVRNGQDLLEKNSGCTK
;
A
#
# COMPACT_ATOMS: atom_id res chain seq x y z
N MET A 1 6.72 5.71 -6.95
CA MET A 1 7.13 5.00 -5.72
C MET A 1 6.37 5.66 -4.59
N ALA A 2 5.21 5.12 -4.22
CA ALA A 2 4.33 5.71 -3.22
C ALA A 2 4.89 5.39 -1.83
N ASP A 3 5.02 6.39 -0.96
CA ASP A 3 5.33 6.19 0.45
C ASP A 3 4.25 5.30 1.10
N ARG A 4 4.60 4.57 2.17
CA ARG A 4 3.68 3.68 2.89
C ARG A 4 2.43 4.41 3.34
N LEU A 5 2.55 5.69 3.73
CA LEU A 5 1.40 6.52 4.09
C LEU A 5 0.49 6.83 2.89
N THR A 6 1.07 7.01 1.70
CA THR A 6 0.27 7.19 0.47
C THR A 6 -0.44 5.89 0.08
N GLN A 7 0.26 4.76 0.16
CA GLN A 7 -0.33 3.43 -0.08
C GLN A 7 -1.50 3.14 0.87
N LEU A 8 -1.37 3.52 2.16
CA LEU A 8 -2.44 3.37 3.14
C LEU A 8 -3.67 4.21 2.76
N GLN A 9 -3.46 5.45 2.34
CA GLN A 9 -4.57 6.31 1.87
C GLN A 9 -5.28 5.71 0.65
N ASP A 10 -4.53 5.18 -0.32
CA ASP A 10 -5.10 4.53 -1.50
C ASP A 10 -5.91 3.29 -1.13
N CYS A 11 -5.41 2.46 -0.22
CA CYS A 11 -6.15 1.29 0.29
C CYS A 11 -7.44 1.70 1.02
N ILE A 12 -7.42 2.75 1.84
CA ILE A 12 -8.62 3.25 2.52
C ILE A 12 -9.66 3.74 1.51
N ASN A 13 -9.24 4.48 0.48
CA ASN A 13 -10.13 4.93 -0.58
C ASN A 13 -10.75 3.74 -1.33
N GLN A 14 -9.92 2.76 -1.71
CA GLN A 14 -10.38 1.54 -2.37
C GLN A 14 -11.37 0.74 -1.48
N GLN A 15 -11.12 0.69 -0.17
CA GLN A 15 -12.02 0.04 0.77
C GLN A 15 -13.39 0.73 0.82
N ALA A 16 -13.42 2.07 0.78
CA ALA A 16 -14.65 2.85 0.72
C ALA A 16 -15.41 2.61 -0.60
N GLU A 17 -14.71 2.51 -1.73
CA GLU A 17 -15.31 2.16 -3.01
C GLU A 17 -15.95 0.76 -2.97
N HIS A 18 -15.28 -0.24 -2.40
CA HIS A 18 -15.84 -1.59 -2.23
C HIS A 18 -17.12 -1.58 -1.39
N PHE A 19 -17.18 -0.78 -0.32
CA PHE A 19 -18.41 -0.63 0.45
C PHE A 19 -19.52 0.04 -0.36
N CYS A 20 -19.24 1.15 -1.05
CA CYS A 20 -20.24 1.87 -1.83
C CYS A 20 -20.82 0.97 -2.95
N ASN A 21 -19.93 0.30 -3.69
CA ASN A 21 -20.32 -0.59 -4.78
C ASN A 21 -21.10 -1.80 -4.29
N SER A 22 -20.69 -2.42 -3.18
CA SER A 22 -21.41 -3.57 -2.60
C SER A 22 -22.82 -3.20 -2.14
N ILE A 23 -23.00 -2.03 -1.51
CA ILE A 23 -24.32 -1.53 -1.11
C ILE A 23 -25.19 -1.26 -2.34
N GLY A 24 -24.64 -0.64 -3.40
CA GLY A 24 -25.37 -0.39 -4.64
C GLY A 24 -25.89 -1.68 -5.27
N ILE A 25 -25.05 -2.72 -5.33
CA ILE A 25 -25.43 -4.04 -5.83
C ILE A 25 -26.48 -4.70 -4.93
N LEU A 26 -26.33 -4.66 -3.61
CA LEU A 26 -27.32 -5.21 -2.67
C LEU A 26 -28.71 -4.55 -2.87
N GLN A 27 -28.76 -3.24 -3.07
CA GLN A 27 -29.99 -2.51 -3.34
C GLN A 27 -30.61 -2.87 -4.70
N GLN A 28 -29.78 -3.05 -5.73
CA GLN A 28 -30.25 -3.42 -7.07
C GLN A 28 -30.93 -4.79 -7.09
N PHE A 29 -30.42 -5.75 -6.31
CA PHE A 29 -30.96 -7.10 -6.21
C PHE A 29 -31.91 -7.29 -5.01
N ALA A 30 -32.23 -6.24 -4.26
CA ALA A 30 -33.10 -6.33 -3.09
C ALA A 30 -34.53 -6.72 -3.50
N PRO A 31 -35.08 -7.84 -3.00
CA PRO A 31 -36.46 -8.20 -3.28
C PRO A 31 -37.42 -7.21 -2.59
N PRO A 32 -38.58 -6.90 -3.21
CA PRO A 32 -39.61 -6.09 -2.56
C PRO A 32 -40.08 -6.73 -1.24
N SER A 33 -40.22 -5.93 -0.19
CA SER A 33 -40.76 -6.40 1.08
C SER A 33 -42.22 -6.84 0.90
N LYS A 34 -42.56 -8.04 1.40
CA LYS A 34 -43.94 -8.51 1.42
C LYS A 34 -44.60 -8.06 2.72
N PHE A 35 -45.61 -7.22 2.62
CA PHE A 35 -46.45 -6.85 3.75
C PHE A 35 -47.69 -7.76 3.80
N PRO A 36 -48.11 -8.23 4.99
CA PRO A 36 -49.38 -8.94 5.09
C PRO A 36 -50.50 -8.02 4.59
N ASN A 37 -51.30 -8.53 3.65
CA ASN A 37 -52.44 -7.88 2.98
C ASN A 37 -52.10 -6.93 1.80
N PHE A 38 -50.84 -6.85 1.34
CA PHE A 38 -50.46 -6.07 0.16
C PHE A 38 -49.91 -6.97 -0.95
N ASP A 39 -50.79 -7.71 -1.63
CA ASP A 39 -50.44 -8.54 -2.78
C ASP A 39 -50.47 -7.70 -4.06
N ARG A 40 -49.51 -6.77 -4.21
CA ARG A 40 -49.23 -6.20 -5.52
C ARG A 40 -48.49 -7.26 -6.33
N SER A 41 -49.22 -8.02 -7.14
CA SER A 41 -48.69 -8.84 -8.24
C SER A 41 -48.11 -7.93 -9.35
N GLY A 42 -47.12 -7.10 -9.02
CA GLY A 42 -46.39 -6.27 -9.97
C GLY A 42 -45.09 -6.96 -10.36
N SER A 43 -45.07 -7.56 -11.55
CA SER A 43 -43.89 -7.96 -12.32
C SER A 43 -42.71 -8.49 -11.48
N GLN A 44 -42.82 -9.73 -11.01
CA GLN A 44 -41.66 -10.51 -10.58
C GLN A 44 -40.81 -10.79 -11.82
N THR A 45 -39.80 -9.97 -12.09
CA THR A 45 -38.75 -10.35 -13.03
C THR A 45 -38.04 -11.59 -12.47
N PRO A 46 -37.84 -12.66 -13.26
CA PRO A 46 -37.17 -13.87 -12.81
C PRO A 46 -35.73 -13.57 -12.40
N GLN A 47 -35.60 -13.40 -11.09
CA GLN A 47 -34.50 -13.66 -10.18
C GLN A 47 -33.22 -14.26 -10.80
N GLN A 48 -32.21 -13.42 -11.04
CA GLN A 48 -30.81 -13.82 -11.15
C GLN A 48 -30.19 -14.03 -9.76
N GLN A 49 -30.76 -14.95 -8.98
CA GLN A 49 -30.32 -15.23 -7.59
C GLN A 49 -28.84 -15.67 -7.52
N GLN A 50 -28.41 -16.51 -8.48
CA GLN A 50 -27.01 -16.95 -8.56
C GLN A 50 -26.04 -15.76 -8.73
N THR A 51 -26.38 -14.82 -9.62
CA THR A 51 -25.55 -13.63 -9.87
C THR A 51 -25.46 -12.74 -8.63
N GLN A 52 -26.52 -12.66 -7.81
CA GLN A 52 -26.48 -11.94 -6.54
C GLN A 52 -25.52 -12.59 -5.54
N GLU A 53 -25.57 -13.92 -5.38
CA GLU A 53 -24.68 -14.64 -4.48
C GLU A 53 -23.20 -14.51 -4.88
N ASP A 54 -22.92 -14.58 -6.19
CA ASP A 54 -21.57 -14.38 -6.74
C ASP A 54 -21.02 -12.98 -6.41
N TYR A 55 -21.84 -11.93 -6.55
CA TYR A 55 -21.43 -10.57 -6.20
C TYR A 55 -21.22 -10.40 -4.69
N VAL A 56 -22.08 -11.00 -3.85
CA VAL A 56 -21.91 -10.96 -2.39
C VAL A 56 -20.58 -11.61 -1.99
N GLN A 57 -20.26 -12.77 -2.54
CA GLN A 57 -18.99 -13.46 -2.29
C GLN A 57 -17.79 -12.65 -2.78
N LEU A 58 -17.89 -12.06 -3.97
CA LEU A 58 -16.84 -11.21 -4.55
C LEU A 58 -16.55 -10.01 -3.66
N PHE A 59 -17.56 -9.21 -3.32
CA PHE A 59 -17.37 -8.01 -2.49
C PHE A 59 -16.94 -8.36 -1.07
N THR A 60 -17.43 -9.45 -0.48
CA THR A 60 -16.96 -9.93 0.82
C THR A 60 -15.46 -10.24 0.78
N THR A 61 -15.00 -10.93 -0.27
CA THR A 61 -13.58 -11.24 -0.46
C THR A 61 -12.74 -9.98 -0.65
N LEU A 62 -13.19 -9.05 -1.50
CA LEU A 62 -12.49 -7.79 -1.77
C LEU A 62 -12.36 -6.93 -0.51
N ILE A 63 -13.45 -6.79 0.25
CA ILE A 63 -13.48 -6.03 1.51
C ILE A 63 -12.57 -6.70 2.56
N ALA A 64 -12.70 -8.01 2.78
CA ALA A 64 -11.90 -8.70 3.79
C ALA A 64 -10.40 -8.65 3.47
N ARG A 65 -10.03 -8.80 2.20
CA ARG A 65 -8.65 -8.71 1.75
C ARG A 65 -8.11 -7.29 1.91
N CYS A 66 -8.84 -6.28 1.43
CA CYS A 66 -8.40 -4.89 1.51
C CYS A 66 -8.24 -4.44 2.97
N ALA A 67 -9.15 -4.85 3.87
CA ALA A 67 -9.00 -4.64 5.31
C ALA A 67 -7.72 -5.28 5.87
N LYS A 68 -7.39 -6.51 5.44
CA LYS A 68 -6.15 -7.17 5.89
C LYS A 68 -4.90 -6.48 5.35
N ASP A 69 -4.95 -6.02 4.10
CA ASP A 69 -3.86 -5.27 3.48
C ASP A 69 -3.64 -3.93 4.22
N ILE A 70 -4.72 -3.26 4.67
CA ILE A 70 -4.66 -2.06 5.52
C ILE A 70 -3.96 -2.37 6.85
N ASP A 71 -4.35 -3.44 7.55
CA ASP A 71 -3.72 -3.84 8.82
C ASP A 71 -2.22 -4.07 8.64
N THR A 72 -1.82 -4.81 7.60
CA THR A 72 -0.40 -5.07 7.31
C THR A 72 0.36 -3.80 6.94
N LEU A 73 -0.28 -2.85 6.25
CA LEU A 73 0.33 -1.55 5.95
C LEU A 73 0.57 -0.75 7.24
N ILE A 74 -0.40 -0.74 8.17
CA ILE A 74 -0.27 -0.08 9.47
C ILE A 74 0.88 -0.69 10.28
N GLU A 75 0.95 -2.03 10.35
CA GLU A 75 2.05 -2.75 11.02
C GLU A 75 3.42 -2.47 10.40
N SER A 76 3.45 -2.11 9.11
CA SER A 76 4.69 -1.78 8.39
C SER A 76 5.12 -0.31 8.51
N LEU A 77 4.31 0.54 9.14
CA LEU A 77 4.69 1.93 9.36
C LEU A 77 5.87 2.02 10.33
N PRO A 78 6.82 2.94 10.10
CA PRO A 78 7.90 3.18 11.04
C PRO A 78 7.31 3.60 12.39
N SER A 79 7.81 3.00 13.48
CA SER A 79 7.29 3.19 14.83
C SER A 79 7.29 4.66 15.27
N GLU A 80 6.17 5.15 15.81
CA GLU A 80 6.07 6.48 16.45
C GLU A 80 6.94 6.62 17.73
N GLU A 81 7.46 5.50 18.26
CA GLU A 81 8.29 5.48 19.46
C GLU A 81 9.67 6.15 19.26
N ASN A 82 10.07 6.39 18.01
CA ASN A 82 11.21 7.24 17.71
C ASN A 82 10.81 8.71 17.82
N SER A 83 10.99 9.27 19.02
CA SER A 83 10.89 10.71 19.23
C SER A 83 11.66 11.49 18.16
N THR A 84 11.17 12.67 17.78
CA THR A 84 11.82 13.52 16.77
C THR A 84 13.30 13.76 17.10
N GLU A 85 13.64 13.81 18.39
CA GLU A 85 15.00 13.98 18.89
C GLU A 85 15.90 12.75 18.60
N LEU A 86 15.38 11.53 18.78
CA LEU A 86 16.09 10.31 18.41
C LEU A 86 16.30 10.24 16.89
N GLN A 87 15.30 10.60 16.09
CA GLN A 87 15.43 10.64 14.62
C GLN A 87 16.50 11.64 14.16
N LEU A 88 16.52 12.85 14.74
CA LEU A 88 17.54 13.85 14.46
C LEU A 88 18.94 13.38 14.85
N THR A 89 19.05 12.66 15.96
CA THR A 89 20.33 12.08 16.40
C THR A 89 20.80 11.00 15.43
N SER A 90 19.91 10.09 15.03
CA SER A 90 20.21 9.07 14.02
C SER A 90 20.61 9.69 12.68
N LEU A 91 19.96 10.77 12.25
CA LEU A 91 20.32 11.49 11.03
C LEU A 91 21.74 12.06 11.09
N ARG A 92 22.12 12.71 12.20
CA ARG A 92 23.48 13.24 12.38
C ARG A 92 24.55 12.14 12.34
N ILE A 93 24.26 11.00 12.97
CA ILE A 93 25.17 9.84 12.93
C ILE A 93 25.32 9.35 11.49
N LEU A 94 24.20 9.21 10.77
CA LEU A 94 24.20 8.75 9.38
C LEU A 94 24.97 9.71 8.45
N GLU A 95 24.83 11.03 8.67
CA GLU A 95 25.59 12.05 7.92
C GLU A 95 27.10 11.94 8.18
N GLN A 96 27.50 11.76 9.44
CA GLN A 96 28.91 11.58 9.80
C GLN A 96 29.48 10.29 9.19
N GLU A 97 28.75 9.17 9.28
CA GLU A 97 29.17 7.90 8.68
C GLU A 97 29.30 8.00 7.15
N ASN A 98 28.40 8.76 6.51
CA ASN A 98 28.46 9.01 5.07
C ASN A 98 29.71 9.83 4.70
N GLN A 99 30.01 10.88 5.47
CA GLN A 99 31.22 11.70 5.28
C GLN A 99 32.50 10.86 5.41
N ASP A 100 32.60 10.06 6.48
CA ASP A 100 33.74 9.16 6.71
C ASP A 100 33.89 8.12 5.58
N ALA A 101 32.77 7.58 5.09
CA ALA A 101 32.77 6.64 3.97
C ALA A 101 33.23 7.31 2.66
N ALA A 102 32.82 8.56 2.42
CA ALA A 102 33.23 9.33 1.26
C ALA A 102 34.74 9.62 1.27
N GLU A 103 35.30 10.03 2.42
CA GLU A 103 36.75 10.26 2.56
C GLU A 103 37.57 8.99 2.32
N ARG A 104 37.11 7.85 2.85
CA ARG A 104 37.74 6.55 2.60
C ARG A 104 37.68 6.19 1.12
N LEU A 105 36.56 6.44 0.47
CA LEU A 105 36.40 6.20 -0.96
C LEU A 105 37.36 7.08 -1.77
N GLU A 106 37.46 8.37 -1.47
CA GLU A 106 38.40 9.28 -2.13
C GLU A 106 39.85 8.83 -1.99
N ALA A 107 40.26 8.42 -0.78
CA ALA A 107 41.61 7.91 -0.54
C ALA A 107 41.91 6.66 -1.38
N VAL A 108 40.96 5.72 -1.44
CA VAL A 108 41.10 4.50 -2.25
C VAL A 108 41.16 4.84 -3.75
N VAL A 109 40.29 5.73 -4.23
CA VAL A 109 40.27 6.17 -5.64
C VAL A 109 41.59 6.84 -6.02
N ARG A 110 42.10 7.75 -5.18
CA ARG A 110 43.38 8.44 -5.41
C ARG A 110 44.55 7.46 -5.45
N ASN A 111 44.62 6.54 -4.48
CA ASN A 111 45.65 5.49 -4.50
C ASN A 111 45.56 4.61 -5.76
N GLY A 112 44.34 4.28 -6.20
CA GLY A 112 44.10 3.55 -7.44
C GLY A 112 44.57 4.31 -8.69
N GLN A 113 44.30 5.61 -8.76
CA GLN A 113 44.76 6.48 -9.85
C GLN A 113 46.28 6.56 -9.91
N ASP A 114 46.96 6.75 -8.77
CA ASP A 114 48.42 6.80 -8.71
C ASP A 114 49.06 5.49 -9.16
N LEU A 115 48.47 4.35 -8.79
CA LEU A 115 48.92 3.01 -9.21
C LEU A 115 48.75 2.79 -10.72
N LEU A 116 47.63 3.26 -11.29
CA LEU A 116 47.37 3.19 -12.72
C LEU A 116 48.32 4.09 -13.50
N GLU A 117 48.59 5.31 -13.03
CA GLU A 117 49.51 6.24 -13.68
C GLU A 117 50.95 5.70 -13.68
N LYS A 118 51.39 5.10 -12.57
CA LYS A 118 52.71 4.43 -12.47
C LYS A 118 52.84 3.27 -13.45
N ASN A 119 51.82 2.40 -13.59
CA ASN A 119 51.86 1.31 -14.55
C ASN A 119 51.75 1.79 -16.01
N SER A 120 50.94 2.81 -16.27
CA SER A 120 50.74 3.38 -17.60
C SER A 120 51.97 4.16 -18.09
N GLY A 121 52.70 4.82 -17.18
CA GLY A 121 53.94 5.52 -17.45
C GLY A 121 55.16 4.59 -17.65
N CYS A 122 55.14 3.39 -17.06
CA CYS A 122 56.21 2.39 -17.21
C CYS A 122 56.15 1.62 -18.54
N THR A 123 55.07 1.78 -19.33
CA THR A 123 54.86 1.09 -20.62
C THR A 123 55.18 1.97 -21.84
N LYS A 124 55.89 3.09 -21.65
CA LYS A 124 56.43 3.95 -22.73
C LYS A 124 57.95 4.02 -22.63
#